data_AF-A0A970J1F7-F1
#
_entry.id   AF-A0A970J1F7-F1
#
_cell.length_a   1.000
_cell.length_b   1.000
_cell.length_c   1.000
_cell.angle_alpha   90.00
_cell.angle_beta   90.00
_cell.angle_gamma   90.00
#
_symmetry.space_group_name_H-M   'P 1'
#
loop_
_entity.id
_entity.type
_entity.pdbx_description
1 polymer ?
#
loop_
_entity_poly.entity_id
_entity_poly.type
_entity_poly.pdbx_seq_one_letter_code
_entity_poly.pdbx_strand_id
1 'polypeptide(L)'
;YNEIECSYTVVPEKPEKEMVQLATYGQDSRGLRKAGRMISPKEERSRLLLELFIENQVMQAKKLKEEREEKYNYIPQDREKTYVGANKNTREIVLDIANYISQKGFVYSNEDVFNFYLALKTKPFLILTGISGTGKTKLVKLFAEAVGATEENGRFKMISVRPEWKDSSDLFGYKDQKQTFVPGQLTSIIMEAIKLENRNKPFFVCLDDMNLARVEDYLSHYLSLIESREFKGRDIVTSPLFSEAYAREDLSYGNLYLPDNLYLIGTVNMDSEDNNLSRKVLDRANVIELSQVNLHQLNFSRYTTSSIQMDNDFFKTRFLHISDAIEQDRTYVEYINEKIIAINNILKKGNRAFGYRVRDEIIFYMLENKISGIIENENTAFDYAIMHKILPSIRGKDDKLKYILIELYNYCNPSRQISVASNYVDDAERFADYARYKRSAGKIAEMLNK
;
A
#
# COMPACT_ATOMS: atom_id res chain seq x y z
N TYR A 1 24.62 28.90 -30.99
CA TYR A 1 25.32 29.82 -31.89
C TYR A 1 26.73 30.02 -31.37
N ASN A 2 27.70 29.28 -31.92
CA ASN A 2 29.13 29.64 -31.85
C ASN A 2 29.52 29.93 -33.30
N GLU A 3 29.69 31.19 -33.64
CA GLU A 3 30.16 31.62 -34.96
C GLU A 3 31.60 31.10 -35.14
N ILE A 4 31.82 30.28 -36.17
CA ILE A 4 33.17 29.98 -36.64
C ILE A 4 33.53 31.10 -37.61
N GLU A 5 34.25 32.10 -37.14
CA GLU A 5 34.88 33.09 -38.02
C GLU A 5 36.01 32.43 -38.81
N CYS A 6 35.81 32.23 -40.11
CA CYS A 6 36.88 31.95 -41.04
C CYS A 6 37.43 33.29 -41.58
N SER A 7 38.45 33.84 -40.92
CA SER A 7 39.21 34.96 -41.49
C SER A 7 40.33 34.43 -42.41
N TYR A 8 40.53 35.09 -43.55
CA TYR A 8 41.60 34.80 -44.50
C TYR A 8 42.53 36.02 -44.60
N THR A 9 43.84 35.78 -44.60
CA THR A 9 44.83 36.82 -44.85
C THR A 9 45.68 36.37 -46.03
N VAL A 10 45.55 37.06 -47.16
CA VAL A 10 46.40 36.83 -48.34
C VAL A 10 47.63 37.71 -48.17
N VAL A 11 48.81 37.11 -47.99
CA VAL A 11 50.09 37.84 -48.00
C VAL A 11 50.63 37.83 -49.44
N PRO A 12 50.75 38.98 -50.11
CA PRO A 12 51.15 39.01 -51.51
C PRO A 12 52.67 39.08 -51.63
N GLU A 13 53.35 37.95 -51.78
CA GLU A 13 54.69 37.94 -52.39
C GLU A 13 54.86 36.80 -53.40
N LYS A 14 54.80 37.21 -54.67
CA LYS A 14 55.20 36.50 -55.91
C LYS A 14 54.34 35.29 -56.37
N PRO A 15 54.15 35.16 -57.71
CA PRO A 15 53.02 34.45 -58.28
C PRO A 15 53.42 33.01 -58.54
N GLU A 16 53.21 32.12 -57.56
CA GLU A 16 53.06 30.66 -57.80
C GLU A 16 52.82 29.83 -56.52
N LYS A 17 52.77 30.45 -55.32
CA LYS A 17 52.39 29.74 -54.08
C LYS A 17 51.50 30.62 -53.20
N GLU A 18 50.19 30.46 -53.32
CA GLU A 18 49.26 30.96 -52.30
C GLU A 18 49.41 30.11 -51.03
N MET A 19 49.82 30.72 -49.91
CA MET A 19 49.78 30.07 -48.60
C MET A 19 48.38 30.19 -48.01
N VAL A 20 47.76 29.06 -47.67
CA VAL A 20 46.49 29.04 -46.94
C VAL A 20 46.76 28.49 -45.55
N GLN A 21 46.57 29.33 -44.53
CA GLN A 21 46.64 28.92 -43.12
C GLN A 21 45.21 28.81 -42.58
N LEU A 22 44.72 27.59 -42.36
CA LEU A 22 43.44 27.34 -41.69
C LEU A 22 43.70 27.25 -40.18
N ALA A 23 43.13 28.19 -39.42
CA ALA A 23 43.15 28.16 -37.96
C ALA A 23 41.75 27.75 -37.46
N THR A 24 41.63 26.55 -36.92
CA THR A 24 40.45 26.13 -36.16
C THR A 24 40.68 26.43 -34.68
N TYR A 25 39.87 27.31 -34.10
CA TYR A 25 39.91 27.60 -32.66
C TYR A 25 38.91 26.70 -31.93
N GLY A 26 39.41 25.78 -31.11
CA GLY A 26 38.61 24.94 -30.21
C GLY A 26 39.12 25.06 -28.78
N GLN A 27 38.22 25.20 -27.81
CA GLN A 27 38.53 25.14 -26.38
C GLN A 27 38.36 23.71 -25.89
N ASP A 28 39.41 23.17 -25.26
CA ASP A 28 39.34 22.04 -24.35
C ASP A 28 40.11 22.40 -23.06
N SER A 29 39.84 21.68 -21.99
CA SER A 29 40.21 21.84 -20.57
C SER A 29 41.70 22.10 -20.24
N ARG A 30 42.59 22.22 -21.23
CA ARG A 30 44.04 22.49 -21.09
C ARG A 30 44.60 23.58 -22.04
N GLY A 31 43.75 24.49 -22.55
CA GLY A 31 44.17 25.72 -23.25
C GLY A 31 44.27 25.62 -24.78
N LEU A 32 44.21 26.79 -25.46
CA LEU A 32 44.17 26.95 -26.93
C LEU A 32 45.45 26.45 -27.61
N ARG A 33 45.35 25.47 -28.53
CA ARG A 33 46.46 25.06 -29.41
C ARG A 33 46.17 25.37 -30.88
N LYS A 34 47.16 25.92 -31.57
CA LYS A 34 47.19 26.24 -33.00
C LYS A 34 47.76 25.04 -33.76
N ALA A 35 47.00 24.44 -34.67
CA ALA A 35 47.50 23.42 -35.59
C ALA A 35 47.29 23.90 -37.03
N GLY A 36 48.36 23.95 -37.82
CA GLY A 36 48.30 24.35 -39.23
C GLY A 36 48.96 23.30 -40.13
N ARG A 37 48.43 23.10 -41.34
CA ARG A 37 49.00 22.25 -42.41
C ARG A 37 49.13 23.06 -43.70
N MET A 38 50.18 22.79 -44.49
CA MET A 38 50.46 23.40 -45.81
C MET A 38 49.97 22.49 -46.94
N ILE A 39 49.23 23.00 -47.93
CA ILE A 39 48.69 22.20 -49.06
C ILE A 39 48.62 23.04 -50.37
N SER A 40 48.78 22.40 -51.54
CA SER A 40 48.87 23.01 -52.90
C SER A 40 47.50 23.24 -53.60
N PRO A 41 47.37 24.16 -54.60
CA PRO A 41 46.19 25.03 -54.65
C PRO A 41 44.92 24.60 -55.43
N LYS A 42 44.84 23.52 -56.21
CA LYS A 42 43.65 23.35 -57.10
C LYS A 42 42.92 22.01 -57.19
N GLU A 43 43.57 20.86 -56.99
CA GLU A 43 42.85 19.55 -57.12
C GLU A 43 42.66 18.80 -55.79
N GLU A 44 43.55 19.02 -54.80
CA GLU A 44 43.35 18.49 -53.45
C GLU A 44 42.44 19.37 -52.58
N ARG A 45 42.22 20.63 -52.95
CA ARG A 45 41.41 21.58 -52.17
C ARG A 45 39.95 21.12 -52.08
N SER A 46 39.36 20.69 -53.20
CA SER A 46 37.98 20.20 -53.25
C SER A 46 37.84 18.87 -52.50
N ARG A 47 38.83 17.98 -52.62
CA ARG A 47 38.83 16.68 -51.96
C ARG A 47 39.00 16.80 -50.46
N LEU A 48 39.88 17.69 -50.01
CA LEU A 48 40.10 17.97 -48.58
C LEU A 48 38.93 18.76 -47.97
N LEU A 49 38.31 19.68 -48.71
CA LEU A 49 37.06 20.31 -48.29
C LEU A 49 35.93 19.28 -48.18
N LEU A 50 35.87 18.31 -49.08
CA LEU A 50 34.89 17.22 -49.01
C LEU A 50 35.16 16.29 -47.83
N GLU A 51 36.43 15.92 -47.59
CA GLU A 51 36.82 15.11 -46.43
C GLU A 51 36.55 15.83 -45.12
N LEU A 52 36.95 17.10 -44.98
CA LEU A 52 36.66 17.93 -43.81
C LEU A 52 35.15 18.15 -43.64
N PHE A 53 34.39 18.27 -44.73
CA PHE A 53 32.94 18.35 -44.67
C PHE A 53 32.33 17.03 -44.19
N ILE A 54 32.78 15.89 -44.70
CA ILE A 54 32.32 14.57 -44.27
C ILE A 54 32.71 14.31 -42.81
N GLU A 55 33.95 14.61 -42.41
CA GLU A 55 34.39 14.49 -41.01
C GLU A 55 33.61 15.41 -40.09
N ASN A 56 33.30 16.65 -40.51
CA ASN A 56 32.46 17.56 -39.74
C ASN A 56 31.00 17.07 -39.68
N GLN A 57 30.44 16.52 -40.77
CA GLN A 57 29.11 15.89 -40.75
C GLN A 57 29.08 14.65 -39.86
N VAL A 58 30.13 13.83 -39.84
CA VAL A 58 30.27 12.67 -38.96
C VAL A 58 30.47 13.11 -37.51
N MET A 59 31.25 14.16 -37.25
CA MET A 59 31.43 14.75 -35.93
C MET A 59 30.16 15.43 -35.43
N GLN A 60 29.38 16.09 -36.30
CA GLN A 60 28.06 16.64 -35.99
C GLN A 60 27.04 15.53 -35.78
N ALA A 61 27.08 14.46 -36.58
CA ALA A 61 26.22 13.29 -36.39
C ALA A 61 26.58 12.54 -35.10
N LYS A 62 27.87 12.41 -34.76
CA LYS A 62 28.35 11.88 -33.48
C LYS A 62 27.98 12.81 -32.34
N LYS A 63 28.15 14.13 -32.46
CA LYS A 63 27.64 15.10 -31.49
C LYS A 63 26.13 15.09 -31.36
N LEU A 64 25.37 14.84 -32.42
CA LEU A 64 23.91 14.66 -32.35
C LEU A 64 23.52 13.31 -31.77
N LYS A 65 24.40 12.29 -31.88
CA LYS A 65 24.24 10.98 -31.26
C LYS A 65 24.66 10.99 -29.80
N GLU A 66 25.70 11.73 -29.45
CA GLU A 66 26.21 12.00 -28.09
C GLU A 66 25.33 13.03 -27.40
N GLU A 67 24.78 14.04 -28.09
CA GLU A 67 23.73 14.94 -27.58
C GLU A 67 22.38 14.22 -27.55
N ARG A 68 22.11 13.23 -28.42
CA ARG A 68 20.98 12.31 -28.19
C ARG A 68 21.28 11.45 -26.98
N GLU A 69 22.44 10.81 -26.86
CA GLU A 69 22.81 9.96 -25.73
C GLU A 69 22.97 10.78 -24.42
N GLU A 70 23.28 12.07 -24.45
CA GLU A 70 23.32 13.03 -23.33
C GLU A 70 21.94 13.66 -23.07
N LYS A 71 21.08 13.83 -24.07
CA LYS A 71 19.66 14.20 -23.90
C LYS A 71 18.78 12.99 -23.54
N TYR A 72 19.33 11.77 -23.68
CA TYR A 72 18.85 10.51 -23.10
C TYR A 72 19.60 10.14 -21.80
N ASN A 73 20.70 10.82 -21.43
CA ASN A 73 21.40 10.70 -20.14
C ASN A 73 21.22 11.92 -19.21
N TYR A 74 20.50 12.96 -19.63
CA TYR A 74 19.83 13.90 -18.75
C TYR A 74 18.38 13.43 -18.61
N ILE A 75 18.18 12.50 -17.69
CA ILE A 75 16.86 12.15 -17.17
C ILE A 75 16.57 13.22 -16.09
N PRO A 76 15.64 14.19 -16.31
CA PRO A 76 14.95 14.74 -15.16
C PRO A 76 14.40 13.54 -14.39
N GLN A 77 14.43 13.53 -13.05
CA GLN A 77 13.81 12.49 -12.21
C GLN A 77 12.28 12.45 -12.36
N ASP A 78 11.75 12.48 -13.58
CA ASP A 78 10.43 12.02 -13.93
C ASP A 78 10.47 10.50 -13.81
N ARG A 79 9.98 10.05 -12.64
CA ARG A 79 9.58 8.67 -12.37
C ARG A 79 8.90 8.12 -13.62
N GLU A 80 9.54 7.21 -14.35
CA GLU A 80 8.88 6.44 -15.40
C GLU A 80 7.68 5.75 -14.77
N LYS A 81 6.50 6.35 -14.98
CA LYS A 81 5.21 5.78 -14.60
C LYS A 81 5.01 4.58 -15.50
N THR A 82 5.27 3.39 -14.96
CA THR A 82 4.82 2.17 -15.59
C THR A 82 3.29 2.14 -15.51
N TYR A 83 2.62 2.56 -16.58
CA TYR A 83 1.23 2.17 -16.79
C TYR A 83 1.24 0.65 -16.95
N VAL A 84 0.62 -0.07 -16.01
CA VAL A 84 0.50 -1.53 -16.14
C VAL A 84 -0.37 -1.83 -17.34
N GLY A 85 0.26 -2.33 -18.39
CA GLY A 85 -0.40 -2.96 -19.51
C GLY A 85 -1.13 -4.24 -19.07
N ALA A 86 -2.45 -4.16 -19.08
CA ALA A 86 -3.38 -5.07 -19.75
C ALA A 86 -3.37 -6.60 -19.51
N ASN A 87 -2.49 -7.24 -18.72
CA ASN A 87 -2.57 -8.71 -18.54
C ASN A 87 -2.00 -9.30 -17.24
N LYS A 88 -1.67 -8.51 -16.21
CA LYS A 88 -1.31 -9.08 -14.90
C LYS A 88 -2.55 -9.46 -14.10
N ASN A 89 -2.58 -10.66 -13.56
CA ASN A 89 -3.62 -11.05 -12.60
C ASN A 89 -3.37 -10.37 -11.24
N THR A 90 -4.37 -10.37 -10.36
CA THR A 90 -4.28 -9.72 -9.03
C THR A 90 -3.09 -10.22 -8.22
N ARG A 91 -2.79 -11.53 -8.28
CA ARG A 91 -1.68 -12.14 -7.54
C ARG A 91 -0.33 -11.58 -7.98
N GLU A 92 -0.10 -11.44 -9.28
CA GLU A 92 1.14 -10.86 -9.83
C GLU A 92 1.32 -9.40 -9.41
N ILE A 93 0.25 -8.60 -9.41
CA ILE A 93 0.31 -7.20 -8.99
C ILE A 93 0.71 -7.11 -7.51
N VAL A 94 0.12 -7.93 -6.64
CA VAL A 94 0.48 -7.89 -5.20
C VAL A 94 1.86 -8.50 -4.94
N LEU A 95 2.32 -9.45 -5.76
CA LEU A 95 3.71 -9.91 -5.73
C LEU A 95 4.69 -8.79 -6.07
N ASP A 96 4.38 -7.96 -7.06
CA ASP A 96 5.20 -6.78 -7.36
C ASP A 96 5.24 -5.80 -6.18
N ILE A 97 4.11 -5.60 -5.49
CA ILE A 97 4.05 -4.79 -4.26
C ILE A 97 4.95 -5.39 -3.17
N ALA A 98 4.87 -6.71 -2.95
CA ALA A 98 5.73 -7.39 -1.97
C ALA A 98 7.23 -7.24 -2.33
N ASN A 99 7.58 -7.36 -3.61
CA ASN A 99 8.92 -7.14 -4.10
C ASN A 99 9.40 -5.70 -3.90
N TYR A 100 8.54 -4.70 -4.15
CA TYR A 100 8.84 -3.29 -3.87
C TYR A 100 9.17 -3.07 -2.39
N ILE A 101 8.35 -3.61 -1.48
CA ILE A 101 8.57 -3.50 -0.04
C ILE A 101 9.90 -4.16 0.37
N SER A 102 10.18 -5.35 -0.18
CA SER A 102 11.43 -6.07 0.06
C SER A 102 12.66 -5.27 -0.36
N GLN A 103 12.63 -4.62 -1.53
CA GLN A 103 13.74 -3.79 -2.01
C GLN A 103 14.04 -2.58 -1.12
N LYS A 104 13.05 -2.12 -0.35
CA LYS A 104 13.21 -1.03 0.63
C LYS A 104 13.76 -1.53 1.97
N GLY A 105 14.14 -2.80 2.07
CA GLY A 105 14.80 -3.37 3.23
C GLY A 105 13.86 -3.99 4.27
N PHE A 106 12.57 -4.16 3.95
CA PHE A 106 11.59 -4.75 4.87
C PHE A 106 11.15 -6.12 4.40
N VAL A 107 11.32 -7.13 5.27
CA VAL A 107 11.00 -8.53 4.95
C VAL A 107 9.64 -8.87 5.52
N TYR A 108 8.66 -9.03 4.64
CA TYR A 108 7.37 -9.65 4.93
C TYR A 108 7.21 -10.88 4.05
N SER A 109 6.50 -11.90 4.52
CA SER A 109 6.16 -13.03 3.65
C SER A 109 5.18 -12.56 2.57
N ASN A 110 5.25 -13.16 1.37
CA ASN A 110 4.31 -12.85 0.30
C ASN A 110 2.85 -13.07 0.76
N GLU A 111 2.61 -14.12 1.55
CA GLU A 111 1.28 -14.40 2.11
C GLU A 111 0.78 -13.28 3.04
N ASP A 112 1.67 -12.63 3.82
CA ASP A 112 1.26 -11.52 4.68
C ASP A 112 0.88 -10.28 3.88
N VAL A 113 1.57 -10.01 2.77
CA VAL A 113 1.22 -8.90 1.85
C VAL A 113 -0.07 -9.22 1.09
N PHE A 114 -0.27 -10.46 0.66
CA PHE A 114 -1.53 -10.94 0.06
C PHE A 114 -2.69 -10.78 1.02
N ASN A 115 -2.48 -11.21 2.26
CA ASN A 115 -3.45 -11.12 3.33
C ASN A 115 -3.79 -9.65 3.66
N PHE A 116 -2.78 -8.78 3.72
CA PHE A 116 -2.95 -7.33 3.90
C PHE A 116 -3.81 -6.72 2.79
N TYR A 117 -3.54 -7.08 1.53
CA TYR A 117 -4.34 -6.63 0.39
C TYR A 117 -5.80 -7.11 0.47
N LEU A 118 -6.03 -8.40 0.71
CA LEU A 118 -7.39 -8.96 0.84
C LEU A 118 -8.17 -8.33 2.01
N ALA A 119 -7.50 -8.09 3.13
CA ALA A 119 -8.10 -7.41 4.28
C ALA A 119 -8.51 -5.97 3.94
N LEU A 120 -7.69 -5.22 3.21
CA LEU A 120 -8.06 -3.88 2.74
C LEU A 120 -9.20 -3.90 1.73
N LYS A 121 -9.15 -4.85 0.78
CA LYS A 121 -10.17 -4.98 -0.27
C LYS A 121 -11.56 -5.26 0.29
N THR A 122 -11.64 -6.09 1.31
CA THR A 122 -12.92 -6.46 1.96
C THR A 122 -13.49 -5.34 2.82
N LYS A 123 -12.63 -4.60 3.52
CA LYS A 123 -13.05 -3.48 4.35
C LYS A 123 -11.96 -2.40 4.41
N PRO A 124 -12.29 -1.12 4.13
CA PRO A 124 -11.35 -0.01 4.15
C PRO A 124 -11.00 0.44 5.58
N PHE A 125 -11.02 -0.48 6.55
CA PHE A 125 -10.56 -0.24 7.90
C PHE A 125 -9.78 -1.47 8.41
N LEU A 126 -8.46 -1.29 8.53
CA LEU A 126 -7.53 -2.32 8.94
C LEU A 126 -6.76 -1.87 10.18
N ILE A 127 -6.46 -2.79 11.08
CA ILE A 127 -5.64 -2.56 12.25
C ILE A 127 -4.46 -3.53 12.21
N LEU A 128 -3.25 -2.98 12.25
CA LEU A 128 -2.01 -3.73 12.41
C LEU A 128 -1.63 -3.76 13.88
N THR A 129 -1.40 -4.95 14.41
CA THR A 129 -1.02 -5.16 15.80
C THR A 129 0.31 -5.92 15.85
N GLY A 130 1.08 -5.73 16.92
CA GLY A 130 2.33 -6.44 17.13
C GLY A 130 3.28 -5.67 18.04
N ILE A 131 4.39 -6.28 18.39
CA ILE A 131 5.43 -5.70 19.26
C ILE A 131 5.98 -4.41 18.60
N SER A 132 6.47 -3.48 19.41
CA SER A 132 7.17 -2.31 18.89
C SER A 132 8.35 -2.71 17.97
N GLY A 133 8.58 -1.94 16.90
CA GLY A 133 9.69 -2.18 15.97
C GLY A 133 9.47 -3.25 14.89
N THR A 134 8.30 -3.91 14.82
CA THR A 134 7.99 -4.91 13.77
C THR A 134 7.69 -4.32 12.38
N GLY A 135 7.80 -3.00 12.24
CA GLY A 135 7.63 -2.30 10.95
C GLY A 135 6.18 -2.06 10.53
N LYS A 136 5.19 -2.18 11.43
CA LYS A 136 3.74 -1.95 11.13
C LYS A 136 3.51 -0.68 10.30
N THR A 137 3.96 0.47 10.80
CA THR A 137 3.82 1.78 10.15
C THR A 137 4.54 1.84 8.80
N LYS A 138 5.66 1.12 8.68
CA LYS A 138 6.42 1.02 7.42
C LYS A 138 5.74 0.14 6.39
N LEU A 139 5.09 -0.96 6.78
CA LEU A 139 4.28 -1.76 5.88
C LEU A 139 3.21 -0.89 5.22
N VAL A 140 2.45 -0.10 5.99
CA VAL A 140 1.41 0.77 5.45
C VAL A 140 1.98 1.81 4.48
N LYS A 141 3.05 2.50 4.89
CA LYS A 141 3.70 3.53 4.06
C LYS A 141 4.25 2.95 2.76
N LEU A 142 5.00 1.86 2.84
CA LEU A 142 5.63 1.23 1.67
C LEU A 142 4.59 0.59 0.74
N PHE A 143 3.51 0.02 1.29
CA PHE A 143 2.40 -0.49 0.49
C PHE A 143 1.71 0.64 -0.29
N ALA A 144 1.40 1.77 0.37
CA ALA A 144 0.82 2.94 -0.28
C ALA A 144 1.74 3.49 -1.37
N GLU A 145 3.03 3.63 -1.07
CA GLU A 145 4.04 4.08 -2.03
C GLU A 145 4.16 3.14 -3.24
N ALA A 146 4.12 1.82 -3.01
CA ALA A 146 4.17 0.80 -4.05
C ALA A 146 3.01 0.91 -5.04
N VAL A 147 1.86 1.44 -4.60
CA VAL A 147 0.67 1.65 -5.44
C VAL A 147 0.47 3.11 -5.88
N GLY A 148 1.53 3.91 -5.69
CA GLY A 148 1.62 5.28 -6.19
C GLY A 148 1.08 6.34 -5.23
N ALA A 149 0.51 5.97 -4.08
CA ALA A 149 0.04 6.90 -3.08
C ALA A 149 1.19 7.34 -2.16
N THR A 150 1.54 8.63 -2.16
CA THR A 150 2.70 9.15 -1.42
C THR A 150 2.33 10.39 -0.61
N GLU A 151 3.19 10.78 0.32
CA GLU A 151 3.02 12.05 1.07
C GLU A 151 3.12 13.25 0.12
N GLU A 152 4.04 13.20 -0.86
CA GLU A 152 4.28 14.28 -1.82
C GLU A 152 3.07 14.59 -2.70
N ASN A 153 2.30 13.57 -3.09
CA ASN A 153 1.08 13.75 -3.88
C ASN A 153 -0.18 13.83 -3.02
N GLY A 154 -0.04 13.89 -1.68
CA GLY A 154 -1.14 14.02 -0.73
C GLY A 154 -2.02 12.77 -0.57
N ARG A 155 -1.72 11.65 -1.25
CA ARG A 155 -2.52 10.42 -1.18
C ARG A 155 -2.16 9.50 -0.03
N PHE A 156 -1.05 9.74 0.67
CA PHE A 156 -0.73 9.07 1.92
C PHE A 156 -0.57 10.11 3.03
N LYS A 157 -1.22 9.88 4.18
CA LYS A 157 -1.06 10.70 5.38
C LYS A 157 -0.85 9.84 6.61
N MET A 158 0.23 10.12 7.34
CA MET A 158 0.41 9.63 8.70
C MET A 158 -0.20 10.62 9.70
N ILE A 159 -0.97 10.11 10.64
CA ILE A 159 -1.60 10.86 11.73
C ILE A 159 -1.19 10.17 13.03
N SER A 160 -0.37 10.84 13.84
CA SER A 160 0.00 10.34 15.17
C SER A 160 -1.11 10.63 16.16
N VAL A 161 -1.67 9.59 16.75
CA VAL A 161 -2.72 9.73 17.77
C VAL A 161 -2.11 10.24 19.07
N ARG A 162 -2.83 11.15 19.74
CA ARG A 162 -2.38 11.75 21.00
C ARG A 162 -3.23 11.23 22.17
N PRO A 163 -2.64 10.99 23.36
CA PRO A 163 -3.37 10.51 24.53
C PRO A 163 -4.53 11.43 24.97
N GLU A 164 -4.46 12.72 24.65
CA GLU A 164 -5.47 13.71 25.05
C GLU A 164 -6.74 13.68 24.18
N TRP A 165 -6.76 12.88 23.10
CA TRP A 165 -7.92 12.77 22.23
C TRP A 165 -9.10 12.13 22.97
N LYS A 166 -10.17 12.92 23.15
CA LYS A 166 -11.39 12.51 23.87
C LYS A 166 -12.60 12.38 22.97
N ASP A 167 -12.57 12.97 21.79
CA ASP A 167 -13.66 13.02 20.84
C ASP A 167 -13.14 13.11 19.40
N SER A 168 -14.07 13.23 18.46
CA SER A 168 -13.80 13.20 17.01
C SER A 168 -13.22 14.50 16.45
N SER A 169 -13.00 15.54 17.26
CA SER A 169 -12.65 16.89 16.80
C SER A 169 -11.32 16.95 16.07
N ASP A 170 -10.27 16.27 16.54
CA ASP A 170 -8.96 16.29 15.89
C ASP A 170 -8.96 15.65 14.48
N LEU A 171 -9.80 14.61 14.29
CA LEU A 171 -9.93 13.92 13.01
C LEU A 171 -10.91 14.62 12.08
N PHE A 172 -12.09 14.98 12.59
CA PHE A 172 -13.20 15.45 11.77
C PHE A 172 -13.34 16.98 11.77
N GLY A 173 -12.91 17.65 12.82
CA GLY A 173 -12.98 19.10 12.96
C GLY A 173 -13.97 19.56 14.01
N TYR A 174 -13.94 20.85 14.28
CA TYR A 174 -14.78 21.51 15.28
C TYR A 174 -15.14 22.93 14.82
N LYS A 175 -16.16 23.54 15.44
CA LYS A 175 -16.43 24.97 15.26
C LYS A 175 -15.65 25.77 16.28
N ASP A 176 -14.95 26.80 15.81
CA ASP A 176 -14.27 27.73 16.69
C ASP A 176 -15.25 28.67 17.42
N GLN A 177 -14.72 29.60 18.21
CA GLN A 177 -15.54 30.58 18.95
C GLN A 177 -16.36 31.49 18.04
N LYS A 178 -15.95 31.65 16.77
CA LYS A 178 -16.63 32.45 15.75
C LYS A 178 -17.63 31.64 14.94
N GLN A 179 -17.92 30.39 15.35
CA GLN A 179 -18.76 29.44 14.62
C GLN A 179 -18.23 29.06 13.23
N THR A 180 -16.94 29.33 12.96
CA THR A 180 -16.29 28.90 11.72
C THR A 180 -15.83 27.47 11.86
N PHE A 181 -16.14 26.62 10.89
CA PHE A 181 -15.72 25.23 10.91
C PHE A 181 -14.22 25.11 10.59
N VAL A 182 -13.48 24.47 11.49
CA VAL A 182 -12.07 24.13 11.31
C VAL A 182 -12.00 22.65 10.97
N PRO A 183 -11.65 22.26 9.73
CA PRO A 183 -11.61 20.87 9.33
C PRO A 183 -10.50 20.12 10.05
N GLY A 184 -10.82 18.93 10.55
CA GLY A 184 -9.83 18.04 11.14
C GLY A 184 -8.92 17.41 10.08
N GLN A 185 -7.94 16.64 10.55
CA GLN A 185 -6.93 16.03 9.68
C GLN A 185 -7.56 15.07 8.64
N LEU A 186 -8.53 14.26 9.06
CA LEU A 186 -9.21 13.30 8.18
C LEU A 186 -10.19 13.99 7.23
N THR A 187 -10.92 15.01 7.70
CA THR A 187 -11.82 15.81 6.84
C THR A 187 -11.10 16.47 5.69
N SER A 188 -9.89 17.01 5.94
CA SER A 188 -9.07 17.61 4.89
C SER A 188 -8.70 16.63 3.78
N ILE A 189 -8.41 15.38 4.15
CA ILE A 189 -8.09 14.30 3.20
C ILE A 189 -9.33 13.83 2.45
N ILE A 190 -10.47 13.70 3.14
CA ILE A 190 -11.76 13.36 2.54
C ILE A 190 -12.13 14.37 1.45
N MET A 191 -11.97 15.68 1.73
CA MET A 191 -12.22 16.73 0.73
C MET A 191 -11.35 16.57 -0.51
N GLU A 192 -10.07 16.24 -0.34
CA GLU A 192 -9.15 16.00 -1.45
C GLU A 192 -9.53 14.75 -2.26
N ALA A 193 -9.92 13.68 -1.57
CA ALA A 193 -10.24 12.38 -2.16
C ALA A 193 -11.55 12.40 -2.98
N ILE A 194 -12.53 13.25 -2.62
CA ILE A 194 -13.82 13.38 -3.33
C ILE A 194 -13.70 14.18 -4.64
N LYS A 195 -12.66 15.00 -4.80
CA LYS A 195 -12.44 15.81 -6.02
C LYS A 195 -12.45 14.91 -7.25
N LEU A 196 -13.05 15.39 -8.34
CA LEU A 196 -13.29 14.60 -9.56
C LEU A 196 -12.00 13.96 -10.11
N GLU A 197 -10.89 14.71 -10.10
CA GLU A 197 -9.56 14.25 -10.52
C GLU A 197 -8.92 13.17 -9.63
N ASN A 198 -9.47 12.93 -8.43
CA ASN A 198 -8.93 12.03 -7.42
C ASN A 198 -9.85 10.84 -7.10
N ARG A 199 -11.11 10.83 -7.58
CA ARG A 199 -12.09 9.77 -7.26
C ARG A 199 -11.62 8.35 -7.57
N ASN A 200 -10.83 8.16 -8.63
CA ASN A 200 -10.29 6.84 -8.99
C ASN A 200 -8.88 6.57 -8.44
N LYS A 201 -8.36 7.42 -7.55
CA LYS A 201 -7.03 7.27 -6.95
C LYS A 201 -7.19 6.83 -5.49
N PRO A 202 -6.50 5.78 -5.02
CA PRO A 202 -6.59 5.37 -3.63
C PRO A 202 -5.85 6.36 -2.71
N PHE A 203 -6.46 6.65 -1.57
CA PHE A 203 -5.93 7.46 -0.47
C PHE A 203 -5.77 6.60 0.77
N PHE A 204 -4.63 6.70 1.44
CA PHE A 204 -4.28 5.91 2.61
C PHE A 204 -4.01 6.83 3.79
N VAL A 205 -4.66 6.54 4.91
CA VAL A 205 -4.44 7.24 6.17
C VAL A 205 -3.96 6.24 7.20
N CYS A 206 -2.76 6.49 7.75
CA CYS A 206 -2.16 5.68 8.79
C CYS A 206 -2.33 6.37 10.15
N LEU A 207 -3.17 5.82 11.03
CA LEU A 207 -3.28 6.23 12.43
C LEU A 207 -2.18 5.53 13.24
N ASP A 208 -1.09 6.25 13.48
CA ASP A 208 0.06 5.73 14.21
C ASP A 208 -0.23 5.71 15.71
N ASP A 209 0.16 4.61 16.36
CA ASP A 209 -0.15 4.31 17.77
C ASP A 209 -1.60 4.62 18.17
N MET A 210 -2.54 4.07 17.41
CA MET A 210 -3.98 4.37 17.52
C MET A 210 -4.56 4.08 18.91
N ASN A 211 -3.93 3.20 19.68
CA ASN A 211 -4.34 2.84 21.03
C ASN A 211 -3.83 3.80 22.11
N LEU A 212 -3.16 4.90 21.80
CA LEU A 212 -2.78 5.90 22.82
C LEU A 212 -3.99 6.59 23.45
N ALA A 213 -5.10 6.68 22.70
CA ALA A 213 -6.39 7.14 23.20
C ALA A 213 -7.46 6.07 22.97
N ARG A 214 -8.63 6.23 23.60
CA ARG A 214 -9.76 5.32 23.41
C ARG A 214 -10.29 5.44 21.99
N VAL A 215 -9.92 4.47 21.15
CA VAL A 215 -10.25 4.43 19.72
C VAL A 215 -11.73 4.63 19.45
N GLU A 216 -12.60 4.02 20.26
CA GLU A 216 -14.04 4.13 20.08
C GLU A 216 -14.61 5.54 20.31
N ASP A 217 -13.92 6.39 21.06
CA ASP A 217 -14.36 7.74 21.38
C ASP A 217 -14.01 8.69 20.23
N TYR A 218 -12.73 8.78 19.86
CA TYR A 218 -12.27 9.70 18.81
C TYR A 218 -12.60 9.23 17.38
N LEU A 219 -12.70 7.91 17.16
CA LEU A 219 -13.02 7.34 15.85
C LEU A 219 -14.51 7.02 15.69
N SER A 220 -15.34 7.35 16.69
CA SER A 220 -16.79 7.07 16.74
C SER A 220 -17.53 7.43 15.44
N HIS A 221 -17.28 8.62 14.89
CA HIS A 221 -17.91 9.09 13.66
C HIS A 221 -17.57 8.20 12.46
N TYR A 222 -16.28 7.86 12.28
CA TYR A 222 -15.83 6.95 11.22
C TYR A 222 -16.50 5.56 11.34
N LEU A 223 -16.50 5.02 12.56
CA LEU A 223 -17.08 3.70 12.86
C LEU A 223 -18.59 3.65 12.61
N SER A 224 -19.28 4.77 12.74
CA SER A 224 -20.70 4.89 12.39
C SER A 224 -20.88 4.94 10.87
N LEU A 225 -20.12 5.78 10.18
CA LEU A 225 -20.26 6.01 8.73
C LEU A 225 -19.92 4.80 7.88
N ILE A 226 -18.88 4.03 8.25
CA ILE A 226 -18.49 2.83 7.51
C ILE A 226 -19.59 1.74 7.48
N GLU A 227 -20.52 1.79 8.43
CA GLU A 227 -21.68 0.88 8.52
C GLU A 227 -22.85 1.33 7.64
N SER A 228 -22.85 2.59 7.19
CA SER A 228 -23.87 3.16 6.29
C SER A 228 -23.49 3.07 4.81
N ARG A 229 -22.44 2.31 4.48
CA ARG A 229 -21.99 2.15 3.09
C ARG A 229 -23.07 1.46 2.25
N GLU A 230 -23.39 2.06 1.13
CA GLU A 230 -24.33 1.53 0.15
C GLU A 230 -23.81 1.73 -1.28
N PHE A 231 -24.24 0.86 -2.19
CA PHE A 231 -23.96 1.02 -3.61
C PHE A 231 -24.89 2.09 -4.20
N LYS A 232 -24.31 3.09 -4.85
CA LYS A 232 -25.02 4.08 -5.66
C LYS A 232 -24.50 4.01 -7.09
N GLY A 233 -25.08 3.12 -7.88
CA GLY A 233 -24.58 2.79 -9.21
C GLY A 233 -23.26 2.05 -9.12
N ARG A 234 -22.17 2.65 -9.64
CA ARG A 234 -20.82 2.09 -9.52
C ARG A 234 -20.07 2.55 -8.28
N ASP A 235 -20.52 3.61 -7.62
CA ASP A 235 -19.83 4.22 -6.48
C ASP A 235 -20.33 3.64 -5.15
N ILE A 236 -19.47 3.64 -4.13
CA ILE A 236 -19.90 3.37 -2.75
C ILE A 236 -19.96 4.71 -2.02
N VAL A 237 -21.10 4.99 -1.41
CA VAL A 237 -21.34 6.23 -0.65
C VAL A 237 -21.75 5.88 0.77
N THR A 238 -21.54 6.82 1.70
CA THR A 238 -22.05 6.71 3.08
C THR A 238 -23.10 7.77 3.33
N SER A 239 -23.75 7.70 4.49
CA SER A 239 -24.43 8.85 5.06
C SER A 239 -23.50 10.08 5.13
N PRO A 240 -24.07 11.30 5.16
CA PRO A 240 -23.29 12.51 5.31
C PRO A 240 -22.41 12.50 6.57
N LEU A 241 -21.20 13.03 6.43
CA LEU A 241 -20.17 13.16 7.47
C LEU A 241 -20.63 14.03 8.64
N PHE A 242 -21.41 15.06 8.32
CA PHE A 242 -21.99 16.00 9.28
C PHE A 242 -23.51 16.03 9.11
N SER A 243 -24.23 16.31 10.19
CA SER A 243 -25.70 16.43 10.14
C SER A 243 -26.13 17.66 9.34
N GLU A 244 -27.37 17.65 8.83
CA GLU A 244 -27.93 18.80 8.10
C GLU A 244 -27.88 20.11 8.91
N ALA A 245 -28.02 20.04 10.24
CA ALA A 245 -27.92 21.22 11.11
C ALA A 245 -26.51 21.83 11.10
N TYR A 246 -25.46 21.00 10.97
CA TYR A 246 -24.08 21.45 10.80
C TYR A 246 -23.82 21.96 9.37
N ALA A 247 -24.46 21.33 8.37
CA ALA A 247 -24.32 21.60 6.94
C ALA A 247 -24.92 22.94 6.47
N ARG A 248 -26.02 23.39 7.09
CA ARG A 248 -26.77 24.59 6.66
C ARG A 248 -26.02 25.91 6.82
N GLU A 249 -24.96 25.93 7.63
CA GLU A 249 -24.21 27.15 7.95
C GLU A 249 -22.89 27.27 7.15
N ASP A 250 -22.35 26.16 6.64
CA ASP A 250 -21.13 26.13 5.83
C ASP A 250 -21.30 25.13 4.66
N LEU A 251 -21.83 25.65 3.54
CA LEU A 251 -22.21 24.89 2.35
C LEU A 251 -21.08 24.02 1.78
N SER A 252 -19.82 24.36 2.08
CA SER A 252 -18.62 23.65 1.62
C SER A 252 -18.48 22.25 2.21
N TYR A 253 -19.04 22.01 3.40
CA TYR A 253 -18.85 20.76 4.17
C TYR A 253 -20.13 19.93 4.30
N GLY A 254 -21.28 20.50 3.95
CA GLY A 254 -22.58 19.94 4.26
C GLY A 254 -22.93 18.60 3.59
N ASN A 255 -22.29 18.29 2.46
CA ASN A 255 -22.53 17.07 1.68
C ASN A 255 -21.31 16.13 1.63
N LEU A 256 -20.35 16.31 2.55
CA LEU A 256 -19.21 15.40 2.63
C LEU A 256 -19.67 14.00 3.06
N TYR A 257 -19.05 12.97 2.52
CA TYR A 257 -19.28 11.56 2.84
C TYR A 257 -17.92 10.85 2.87
N LEU A 258 -17.84 9.61 3.36
CA LEU A 258 -16.61 8.84 3.24
C LEU A 258 -16.50 8.30 1.81
N PRO A 259 -15.49 8.71 1.03
CA PRO A 259 -15.35 8.23 -0.33
C PRO A 259 -14.79 6.81 -0.34
N ASP A 260 -15.12 6.04 -1.38
CA ASP A 260 -14.76 4.63 -1.51
C ASP A 260 -13.30 4.38 -1.88
N ASN A 261 -12.54 5.45 -2.08
CA ASN A 261 -11.10 5.45 -2.32
C ASN A 261 -10.28 5.79 -1.07
N LEU A 262 -10.90 5.92 0.11
CA LEU A 262 -10.21 6.18 1.36
C LEU A 262 -10.03 4.90 2.18
N TYR A 263 -8.78 4.56 2.49
CA TYR A 263 -8.39 3.41 3.30
C TYR A 263 -7.77 3.88 4.62
N LEU A 264 -8.39 3.53 5.74
CA LEU A 264 -7.89 3.85 7.07
C LEU A 264 -7.17 2.63 7.65
N ILE A 265 -5.91 2.80 8.03
CA ILE A 265 -5.11 1.77 8.67
C ILE A 265 -4.61 2.29 10.01
N GLY A 266 -4.86 1.58 11.10
CA GLY A 266 -4.34 1.93 12.40
C GLY A 266 -3.24 0.96 12.84
N THR A 267 -2.23 1.45 13.55
CA THR A 267 -1.18 0.60 14.15
C THR A 267 -1.30 0.61 15.66
N VAL A 268 -1.21 -0.57 16.27
CA VAL A 268 -1.32 -0.77 17.71
C VAL A 268 -0.07 -1.47 18.23
N ASN A 269 0.51 -0.93 19.29
CA ASN A 269 1.55 -1.60 20.05
C ASN A 269 0.90 -2.44 21.15
N MET A 270 1.18 -3.75 21.15
CA MET A 270 0.61 -4.67 22.14
C MET A 270 1.29 -4.59 23.51
N ASP A 271 2.44 -3.92 23.61
CA ASP A 271 3.28 -3.89 24.82
C ASP A 271 2.74 -2.95 25.91
N SER A 272 1.77 -2.09 25.57
CA SER A 272 1.11 -1.19 26.52
C SER A 272 -0.19 -1.80 27.04
N GLU A 273 -0.27 -2.09 28.34
CA GLU A 273 -1.46 -2.70 28.98
C GLU A 273 -2.71 -1.78 28.97
N ASP A 274 -2.54 -0.49 28.69
CA ASP A 274 -3.51 0.54 29.11
C ASP A 274 -4.66 0.86 28.13
N ASN A 275 -4.69 0.35 26.89
CA ASN A 275 -5.77 0.69 25.95
C ASN A 275 -6.04 -0.44 24.95
N ASN A 276 -6.64 -1.49 25.45
CA ASN A 276 -7.09 -2.60 24.62
C ASN A 276 -8.25 -2.18 23.71
N LEU A 277 -8.19 -2.59 22.43
CA LEU A 277 -9.26 -2.35 21.46
C LEU A 277 -10.58 -2.97 21.93
N SER A 278 -11.65 -2.19 21.91
CA SER A 278 -12.98 -2.67 22.29
C SER A 278 -13.61 -3.53 21.19
N ARG A 279 -14.59 -4.35 21.55
CA ARG A 279 -15.39 -5.12 20.57
C ARG A 279 -16.04 -4.22 19.51
N LYS A 280 -16.46 -3.00 19.89
CA LYS A 280 -17.08 -2.05 18.95
C LYS A 280 -16.15 -1.70 17.78
N VAL A 281 -14.84 -1.62 18.06
CA VAL A 281 -13.80 -1.35 17.05
C VAL A 281 -13.46 -2.64 16.30
N LEU A 282 -13.20 -3.74 17.01
CA LEU A 282 -12.81 -5.02 16.43
C LEU A 282 -13.86 -5.57 15.44
N ASP A 283 -15.15 -5.42 15.76
CA ASP A 283 -16.26 -5.84 14.89
C ASP A 283 -16.31 -5.04 13.57
N ARG A 284 -15.60 -3.91 13.47
CA ARG A 284 -15.60 -3.02 12.31
C ARG A 284 -14.27 -2.97 11.58
N ALA A 285 -13.25 -3.65 12.07
CA ALA A 285 -11.90 -3.60 11.50
C ALA A 285 -11.40 -5.00 11.18
N ASN A 286 -10.67 -5.16 10.07
CA ASN A 286 -9.80 -6.32 9.92
C ASN A 286 -8.58 -6.14 10.83
N VAL A 287 -8.17 -7.17 11.58
CA VAL A 287 -7.01 -7.10 12.47
C VAL A 287 -5.93 -8.04 11.97
N ILE A 288 -4.73 -7.52 11.70
CA ILE A 288 -3.58 -8.33 11.32
C ILE A 288 -2.55 -8.23 12.43
N GLU A 289 -2.12 -9.37 12.96
CA GLU A 289 -1.02 -9.46 13.91
C GLU A 289 0.28 -9.75 13.16
N LEU A 290 1.24 -8.84 13.26
CA LEU A 290 2.60 -9.00 12.76
C LEU A 290 3.49 -9.50 13.91
N SER A 291 3.53 -10.82 14.09
CA SER A 291 4.26 -11.48 15.19
C SER A 291 5.69 -11.90 14.82
N GLN A 292 5.98 -12.14 13.54
CA GLN A 292 7.29 -12.65 13.11
C GLN A 292 8.05 -11.63 12.27
N VAL A 293 9.22 -11.23 12.76
CA VAL A 293 10.19 -10.43 11.99
C VAL A 293 11.33 -11.35 11.59
N ASN A 294 11.54 -11.52 10.29
CA ASN A 294 12.68 -12.27 9.79
C ASN A 294 13.93 -11.38 9.73
N LEU A 295 14.78 -11.46 10.76
CA LEU A 295 16.04 -10.71 10.84
C LEU A 295 17.20 -11.38 10.10
N HIS A 296 17.04 -12.64 9.68
CA HIS A 296 18.11 -13.38 9.00
C HIS A 296 18.27 -12.98 7.53
N GLN A 297 17.20 -12.46 6.91
CA GLN A 297 17.23 -12.08 5.51
C GLN A 297 17.82 -10.68 5.34
N LEU A 298 19.09 -10.65 4.91
CA LEU A 298 19.83 -9.43 4.55
C LEU A 298 20.05 -9.28 3.04
N ASN A 299 19.69 -10.31 2.27
CA ASN A 299 19.78 -10.31 0.82
C ASN A 299 18.46 -9.86 0.22
N PHE A 300 18.35 -8.55 -0.03
CA PHE A 300 17.23 -7.96 -0.72
C PHE A 300 17.42 -8.05 -2.23
N SER A 301 16.33 -8.28 -2.97
CA SER A 301 16.36 -8.29 -4.43
C SER A 301 17.06 -7.04 -4.96
N ARG A 302 18.04 -7.22 -5.86
CA ARG A 302 18.70 -6.12 -6.57
C ARG A 302 17.91 -5.62 -7.78
N TYR A 303 16.85 -6.32 -8.16
CA TYR A 303 15.95 -5.85 -9.21
C TYR A 303 15.19 -4.63 -8.70
N THR A 304 15.18 -3.54 -9.45
CA THR A 304 14.37 -2.36 -9.18
C THR A 304 12.96 -2.59 -9.68
N THR A 305 12.03 -2.85 -8.76
CA THR A 305 10.60 -2.75 -9.03
C THR A 305 10.19 -1.31 -8.76
N SER A 306 9.72 -0.62 -9.79
CA SER A 306 9.15 0.72 -9.64
C SER A 306 7.80 0.66 -8.94
N SER A 307 7.39 1.76 -8.30
CA SER A 307 6.01 1.89 -7.85
C SER A 307 5.06 1.84 -9.03
N ILE A 308 3.92 1.23 -8.79
CA ILE A 308 2.88 1.02 -9.78
C ILE A 308 1.77 2.03 -9.53
N GLN A 309 1.26 2.71 -10.56
CA GLN A 309 0.06 3.52 -10.40
C GLN A 309 -1.15 2.61 -10.44
N MET A 310 -1.85 2.49 -9.30
CA MET A 310 -3.08 1.72 -9.20
C MET A 310 -4.29 2.64 -9.09
N ASP A 311 -5.35 2.23 -9.78
CA ASP A 311 -6.67 2.82 -9.67
C ASP A 311 -7.44 2.21 -8.48
N ASN A 312 -8.45 2.93 -7.98
CA ASN A 312 -9.21 2.51 -6.81
C ASN A 312 -10.00 1.21 -7.05
N ASP A 313 -10.38 0.92 -8.29
CA ASP A 313 -11.08 -0.32 -8.66
C ASP A 313 -10.32 -1.60 -8.22
N PHE A 314 -8.98 -1.52 -8.12
CA PHE A 314 -8.16 -2.63 -7.63
C PHE A 314 -8.45 -2.97 -6.16
N PHE A 315 -8.72 -1.96 -5.35
CA PHE A 315 -8.92 -2.06 -3.90
C PHE A 315 -10.40 -2.01 -3.48
N LYS A 316 -11.27 -1.48 -4.33
CA LYS A 316 -12.70 -1.38 -4.06
C LYS A 316 -13.30 -2.76 -3.76
N THR A 317 -14.11 -2.82 -2.71
CA THR A 317 -14.86 -4.05 -2.34
C THR A 317 -15.92 -4.36 -3.39
N ARG A 318 -16.13 -5.65 -3.68
CA ARG A 318 -17.25 -6.12 -4.52
C ARG A 318 -18.53 -6.35 -3.74
N PHE A 319 -18.44 -6.49 -2.42
CA PHE A 319 -19.54 -6.92 -1.57
C PHE A 319 -19.73 -5.95 -0.40
N LEU A 320 -20.98 -5.54 -0.16
CA LEU A 320 -21.38 -4.80 1.03
C LEU A 320 -22.40 -5.58 1.87
N HIS A 321 -23.23 -6.38 1.22
CA HIS A 321 -24.27 -7.20 1.83
C HIS A 321 -24.08 -8.68 1.50
N ILE A 322 -24.61 -9.55 2.38
CA ILE A 322 -24.57 -10.99 2.18
C ILE A 322 -25.34 -11.43 0.91
N SER A 323 -26.35 -10.68 0.49
CA SER A 323 -27.07 -10.90 -0.78
C SER A 323 -26.12 -10.84 -1.97
N ASP A 324 -25.23 -9.86 -2.01
CA ASP A 324 -24.25 -9.66 -3.10
C ASP A 324 -23.32 -10.88 -3.21
N ALA A 325 -22.90 -11.41 -2.05
CA ALA A 325 -22.08 -12.60 -1.96
C ALA A 325 -22.82 -13.87 -2.42
N ILE A 326 -24.10 -14.01 -2.04
CA ILE A 326 -24.95 -15.15 -2.43
C ILE A 326 -25.20 -15.15 -3.94
N GLU A 327 -25.46 -13.98 -4.53
CA GLU A 327 -25.64 -13.82 -5.98
C GLU A 327 -24.36 -14.21 -6.74
N GLN A 328 -23.19 -13.88 -6.19
CA GLN A 328 -21.91 -14.23 -6.78
C GLN A 328 -21.64 -15.74 -6.77
N ASP A 329 -21.78 -16.40 -5.61
CA ASP A 329 -21.57 -17.86 -5.48
C ASP A 329 -22.24 -18.43 -4.22
N ARG A 330 -23.52 -18.75 -4.34
CA ARG A 330 -24.31 -19.31 -3.25
C ARG A 330 -23.72 -20.58 -2.62
N THR A 331 -23.28 -21.52 -3.44
CA THR A 331 -22.76 -22.82 -2.97
C THR A 331 -21.51 -22.61 -2.10
N TYR A 332 -20.63 -21.72 -2.55
CA TYR A 332 -19.42 -21.38 -1.81
C TYR A 332 -19.72 -20.62 -0.51
N VAL A 333 -20.65 -19.67 -0.56
CA VAL A 333 -21.09 -18.92 0.62
C VAL A 333 -21.67 -19.85 1.67
N GLU A 334 -22.56 -20.77 1.30
CA GLU A 334 -23.15 -21.75 2.21
C GLU A 334 -22.07 -22.67 2.81
N TYR A 335 -21.13 -23.15 1.99
CA TYR A 335 -20.00 -23.97 2.45
C TYR A 335 -19.12 -23.26 3.49
N ILE A 336 -18.74 -22.00 3.26
CA ILE A 336 -17.95 -21.23 4.23
C ILE A 336 -18.79 -20.90 5.47
N ASN A 337 -20.07 -20.60 5.30
CA ASN A 337 -20.97 -20.29 6.39
C ASN A 337 -21.14 -21.47 7.37
N GLU A 338 -21.14 -22.72 6.90
CA GLU A 338 -21.13 -23.91 7.77
C GLU A 338 -19.88 -23.96 8.66
N LYS A 339 -18.69 -23.65 8.10
CA LYS A 339 -17.44 -23.54 8.90
C LYS A 339 -17.57 -22.44 9.97
N ILE A 340 -18.16 -21.31 9.63
CA ILE A 340 -18.39 -20.19 10.56
C ILE A 340 -19.37 -20.60 11.66
N ILE A 341 -20.45 -21.30 11.33
CA ILE A 341 -21.44 -21.80 12.30
C ILE A 341 -20.79 -22.75 13.29
N ALA A 342 -19.93 -23.67 12.83
CA ALA A 342 -19.20 -24.59 13.68
C ALA A 342 -18.36 -23.84 14.74
N ILE A 343 -17.58 -22.83 14.32
CA ILE A 343 -16.79 -22.01 15.23
C ILE A 343 -17.68 -21.22 16.19
N ASN A 344 -18.75 -20.59 15.69
CA ASN A 344 -19.65 -19.79 16.52
C ASN A 344 -20.34 -20.65 17.59
N ASN A 345 -20.66 -21.92 17.29
CA ASN A 345 -21.22 -22.85 18.26
C ASN A 345 -20.23 -23.22 19.38
N ILE A 346 -18.93 -23.28 19.10
CA ILE A 346 -17.89 -23.43 20.13
C ILE A 346 -17.87 -22.18 21.03
N LEU A 347 -17.84 -20.99 20.42
CA LEU A 347 -17.79 -19.71 21.16
C LEU A 347 -19.05 -19.42 21.99
N LYS A 348 -20.23 -19.87 21.54
CA LYS A 348 -21.50 -19.76 22.27
C LYS A 348 -21.43 -20.38 23.66
N LYS A 349 -20.67 -21.47 23.84
CA LYS A 349 -20.53 -22.18 25.14
C LYS A 349 -19.96 -21.29 26.25
N GLY A 350 -19.19 -20.27 25.91
CA GLY A 350 -18.70 -19.27 26.86
C GLY A 350 -19.26 -17.87 26.69
N ASN A 351 -20.45 -17.72 26.10
CA ASN A 351 -21.09 -16.41 25.87
C ASN A 351 -20.24 -15.45 25.03
N ARG A 352 -19.46 -15.99 24.07
CA ARG A 352 -18.53 -15.22 23.21
C ARG A 352 -18.91 -15.27 21.73
N ALA A 353 -20.16 -15.62 21.43
CA ALA A 353 -20.68 -15.68 20.07
C ALA A 353 -20.52 -14.35 19.34
N PHE A 354 -20.31 -14.42 18.02
CA PHE A 354 -20.27 -13.25 17.15
C PHE A 354 -21.54 -13.16 16.29
N GLY A 355 -21.81 -11.93 15.81
CA GLY A 355 -22.99 -11.61 15.01
C GLY A 355 -22.75 -11.61 13.50
N TYR A 356 -23.72 -11.07 12.76
CA TYR A 356 -23.75 -11.08 11.30
C TYR A 356 -22.56 -10.36 10.64
N ARG A 357 -22.05 -9.28 11.24
CA ARG A 357 -20.90 -8.52 10.70
C ARG A 357 -19.66 -9.41 10.51
N VAL A 358 -19.31 -10.15 11.56
CA VAL A 358 -18.15 -11.06 11.54
C VAL A 358 -18.35 -12.15 10.50
N ARG A 359 -19.56 -12.72 10.42
CA ARG A 359 -19.90 -13.71 9.40
C ARG A 359 -19.68 -13.15 7.99
N ASP A 360 -20.29 -12.01 7.70
CA ASP A 360 -20.27 -11.41 6.36
C ASP A 360 -18.85 -11.05 5.93
N GLU A 361 -18.04 -10.48 6.83
CA GLU A 361 -16.65 -10.12 6.52
C GLU A 361 -15.76 -11.34 6.25
N ILE A 362 -15.93 -12.45 6.98
CA ILE A 362 -15.22 -13.70 6.68
C ILE A 362 -15.63 -14.22 5.30
N ILE A 363 -16.93 -14.19 4.97
CA ILE A 363 -17.43 -14.63 3.67
C ILE A 363 -16.88 -13.76 2.54
N PHE A 364 -16.89 -12.43 2.69
CA PHE A 364 -16.36 -11.51 1.71
C PHE A 364 -14.86 -11.73 1.49
N TYR A 365 -14.09 -11.96 2.56
CA TYR A 365 -12.67 -12.29 2.45
C TYR A 365 -12.42 -13.58 1.66
N MET A 366 -13.17 -14.65 1.97
CA MET A 366 -13.02 -15.92 1.26
C MET A 366 -13.44 -15.82 -0.21
N LEU A 367 -14.50 -15.08 -0.52
CA LEU A 367 -14.93 -14.84 -1.90
C LEU A 367 -13.91 -14.00 -2.69
N GLU A 368 -13.40 -12.92 -2.12
CA GLU A 368 -12.37 -12.09 -2.77
C GLU A 368 -11.09 -12.90 -3.01
N ASN A 369 -10.70 -13.78 -2.07
CA ASN A 369 -9.59 -14.71 -2.29
C ASN A 369 -9.88 -15.69 -3.43
N LYS A 370 -11.08 -16.28 -3.46
CA LYS A 370 -11.48 -17.24 -4.51
C LYS A 370 -11.47 -16.59 -5.90
N ILE A 371 -11.95 -15.34 -6.01
CA ILE A 371 -12.00 -14.58 -7.27
C ILE A 371 -10.60 -14.19 -7.73
N SER A 372 -9.74 -13.73 -6.81
CA SER A 372 -8.39 -13.26 -7.14
C SER A 372 -7.35 -14.37 -7.28
N GLY A 373 -7.57 -15.52 -6.65
CA GLY A 373 -6.61 -16.64 -6.61
C GLY A 373 -5.30 -16.28 -5.89
N ILE A 374 -5.30 -15.25 -5.04
CA ILE A 374 -4.07 -14.71 -4.46
C ILE A 374 -3.49 -15.56 -3.33
N ILE A 375 -4.31 -16.26 -2.55
CA ILE A 375 -3.86 -17.33 -1.64
C ILE A 375 -4.40 -18.65 -2.19
N GLU A 376 -3.49 -19.47 -2.71
CA GLU A 376 -3.82 -20.72 -3.43
C GLU A 376 -4.50 -21.75 -2.53
N ASN A 377 -4.02 -21.88 -1.29
CA ASN A 377 -4.59 -22.82 -0.33
C ASN A 377 -5.76 -22.16 0.42
N GLU A 378 -6.97 -22.65 0.17
CA GLU A 378 -8.18 -22.15 0.85
C GLU A 378 -8.10 -22.25 2.37
N ASN A 379 -7.51 -23.32 2.91
CA ASN A 379 -7.38 -23.46 4.36
C ASN A 379 -6.48 -22.36 4.93
N THR A 380 -5.43 -21.94 4.19
CA THR A 380 -4.58 -20.81 4.58
C THR A 380 -5.36 -19.50 4.56
N ALA A 381 -6.20 -19.26 3.55
CA ALA A 381 -7.04 -18.07 3.51
C ALA A 381 -8.06 -18.05 4.66
N PHE A 382 -8.69 -19.19 4.95
CA PHE A 382 -9.65 -19.29 6.06
C PHE A 382 -8.96 -19.16 7.43
N ASP A 383 -7.73 -19.67 7.57
CA ASP A 383 -6.88 -19.49 8.75
C ASP A 383 -6.62 -17.99 9.01
N TYR A 384 -6.28 -17.22 7.98
CA TYR A 384 -6.16 -15.76 8.10
C TYR A 384 -7.49 -15.10 8.53
N ALA A 385 -8.62 -15.51 7.96
CA ALA A 385 -9.92 -14.96 8.34
C ALA A 385 -10.26 -15.22 9.83
N ILE A 386 -9.91 -16.40 10.37
CA ILE A 386 -10.03 -16.71 11.80
C ILE A 386 -9.14 -15.79 12.64
N MET A 387 -7.87 -15.64 12.25
CA MET A 387 -6.91 -14.74 12.90
C MET A 387 -7.39 -13.29 12.92
N HIS A 388 -8.09 -12.84 11.88
CA HIS A 388 -8.54 -11.45 11.78
C HIS A 388 -9.78 -11.12 12.60
N LYS A 389 -10.75 -12.04 12.62
CA LYS A 389 -12.11 -11.73 13.07
C LYS A 389 -12.53 -12.46 14.32
N ILE A 390 -12.00 -13.66 14.54
CA ILE A 390 -12.43 -14.50 15.63
C ILE A 390 -11.50 -14.32 16.83
N LEU A 391 -10.22 -14.64 16.67
CA LEU A 391 -9.26 -14.67 17.78
C LEU A 391 -9.06 -13.32 18.49
N PRO A 392 -9.03 -12.15 17.82
CA PRO A 392 -8.83 -10.86 18.49
C PRO A 392 -9.94 -10.50 19.48
N SER A 393 -11.14 -11.07 19.28
CA SER A 393 -12.32 -10.87 20.14
C SER A 393 -12.30 -11.75 21.41
N ILE A 394 -11.45 -12.77 21.43
CA ILE A 394 -11.33 -13.74 22.51
C ILE A 394 -10.33 -13.21 23.54
N ARG A 395 -10.84 -12.68 24.65
CA ARG A 395 -10.05 -12.07 25.74
C ARG A 395 -10.63 -12.39 27.11
N GLY A 396 -9.80 -12.46 28.12
CA GLY A 396 -10.20 -12.71 29.52
C GLY A 396 -9.33 -13.80 30.15
N LYS A 397 -9.61 -14.09 31.42
CA LYS A 397 -8.91 -15.13 32.19
C LYS A 397 -9.89 -16.12 32.86
N ASP A 398 -11.09 -16.27 32.31
CA ASP A 398 -12.12 -17.14 32.90
C ASP A 398 -11.87 -18.62 32.56
N ASP A 399 -12.16 -19.54 33.48
CA ASP A 399 -11.95 -20.98 33.26
C ASP A 399 -12.68 -21.51 32.02
N LYS A 400 -13.84 -20.92 31.69
CA LYS A 400 -14.60 -21.25 30.47
C LYS A 400 -13.82 -20.96 29.19
N LEU A 401 -12.98 -19.93 29.19
CA LEU A 401 -12.15 -19.57 28.05
C LEU A 401 -11.15 -20.69 27.73
N LYS A 402 -10.55 -21.31 28.74
CA LYS A 402 -9.64 -22.44 28.54
C LYS A 402 -10.31 -23.57 27.75
N TYR A 403 -11.51 -23.97 28.14
CA TYR A 403 -12.25 -25.03 27.42
C TYR A 403 -12.59 -24.64 25.99
N ILE A 404 -12.97 -23.38 25.75
CA ILE A 404 -13.23 -22.85 24.42
C ILE A 404 -11.97 -22.89 23.56
N LEU A 405 -10.82 -22.45 24.09
CA LEU A 405 -9.55 -22.45 23.38
C LEU A 405 -9.13 -23.88 23.00
N ILE A 406 -9.32 -24.87 23.89
CA ILE A 406 -9.07 -26.29 23.59
C ILE A 406 -10.00 -26.77 22.45
N GLU A 407 -11.30 -26.49 22.51
CA GLU A 407 -12.22 -26.88 21.44
C GLU A 407 -11.90 -26.20 20.10
N LEU A 408 -11.52 -24.92 20.12
CA LEU A 408 -11.08 -24.19 18.92
C LEU A 408 -9.77 -24.76 18.36
N TYR A 409 -8.81 -25.10 19.23
CA TYR A 409 -7.57 -25.76 18.82
C TYR A 409 -7.89 -27.08 18.12
N ASN A 410 -8.77 -27.90 18.71
CA ASN A 410 -9.18 -29.18 18.13
C ASN A 410 -9.91 -29.02 16.79
N TYR A 411 -10.68 -27.95 16.63
CA TYR A 411 -11.26 -27.59 15.32
C TYR A 411 -10.18 -27.21 14.30
N CYS A 412 -9.14 -26.48 14.71
CA CYS A 412 -8.01 -26.12 13.87
C CYS A 412 -7.07 -27.30 13.56
N ASN A 413 -6.97 -28.26 14.47
CA ASN A 413 -6.10 -29.42 14.37
C ASN A 413 -6.87 -30.74 14.65
N PRO A 414 -7.75 -31.15 13.73
CA PRO A 414 -8.58 -32.35 13.94
C PRO A 414 -7.75 -33.64 14.04
N SER A 415 -6.54 -33.66 13.47
CA SER A 415 -5.63 -34.81 13.46
C SER A 415 -4.89 -35.03 14.78
N ARG A 416 -4.72 -33.98 15.59
CA ARG A 416 -3.98 -34.00 16.86
C ARG A 416 -4.75 -33.17 17.89
N GLN A 417 -5.80 -33.76 18.43
CA GLN A 417 -6.64 -33.12 19.43
C GLN A 417 -5.97 -33.13 20.81
N ILE A 418 -6.19 -32.07 21.56
CA ILE A 418 -5.76 -31.89 22.95
C ILE A 418 -6.97 -31.98 23.89
N SER A 419 -6.73 -32.30 25.15
CA SER A 419 -7.78 -32.35 26.18
C SER A 419 -7.23 -31.87 27.53
N VAL A 420 -8.10 -31.45 28.44
CA VAL A 420 -7.69 -30.98 29.78
C VAL A 420 -6.95 -32.06 30.59
N ALA A 421 -7.13 -33.34 30.24
CA ALA A 421 -6.48 -34.48 30.89
C ALA A 421 -5.04 -34.75 30.38
N SER A 422 -4.64 -34.16 29.25
CA SER A 422 -3.27 -34.29 28.71
C SER A 422 -2.42 -33.07 29.06
N ASN A 423 -1.14 -33.12 28.71
CA ASN A 423 -0.26 -31.95 28.80
C ASN A 423 -0.56 -30.97 27.65
N TYR A 424 -1.78 -30.42 27.65
CA TYR A 424 -2.41 -29.79 26.51
C TYR A 424 -1.68 -28.53 26.03
N VAL A 425 -0.94 -27.84 26.90
CA VAL A 425 -0.14 -26.65 26.50
C VAL A 425 1.03 -27.08 25.63
N ASP A 426 1.86 -28.01 26.13
CA ASP A 426 3.03 -28.52 25.41
C ASP A 426 2.63 -29.25 24.12
N ASP A 427 1.54 -30.04 24.17
CA ASP A 427 0.99 -30.71 22.99
C ASP A 427 0.49 -29.67 21.96
N ALA A 428 -0.19 -28.62 22.41
CA ALA A 428 -0.70 -27.58 21.51
C ALA A 428 0.44 -26.88 20.76
N GLU A 429 1.49 -26.47 21.47
CA GLU A 429 2.67 -25.81 20.89
C GLU A 429 3.40 -26.76 19.92
N ARG A 430 3.63 -28.01 20.32
CA ARG A 430 4.36 -28.99 19.51
C ARG A 430 3.66 -29.34 18.20
N PHE A 431 2.33 -29.43 18.21
CA PHE A 431 1.56 -29.90 17.05
C PHE A 431 0.91 -28.77 16.23
N ALA A 432 1.03 -27.51 16.66
CA ALA A 432 0.42 -26.36 15.96
C ALA A 432 0.89 -26.23 14.50
N ASP A 433 2.17 -26.50 14.22
CA ASP A 433 2.74 -26.42 12.87
C ASP A 433 2.12 -27.39 11.86
N TYR A 434 1.49 -28.48 12.35
CA TYR A 434 0.86 -29.53 11.54
C TYR A 434 -0.66 -29.39 11.46
N ALA A 435 -1.23 -28.34 12.06
CA ALA A 435 -2.65 -28.11 12.07
C ALA A 435 -3.18 -27.75 10.67
N ARG A 436 -4.48 -28.00 10.44
CA ARG A 436 -5.16 -27.56 9.21
C ARG A 436 -5.14 -26.03 9.10
N TYR A 437 -5.35 -25.35 10.23
CA TYR A 437 -5.23 -23.90 10.37
C TYR A 437 -4.03 -23.60 11.29
N LYS A 438 -2.84 -23.59 10.68
CA LYS A 438 -1.55 -23.48 11.37
C LYS A 438 -1.44 -22.23 12.25
N ARG A 439 -1.78 -21.06 11.71
CA ARG A 439 -1.61 -19.76 12.39
C ARG A 439 -2.58 -19.65 13.55
N SER A 440 -3.84 -20.02 13.34
CA SER A 440 -4.87 -20.04 14.37
C SER A 440 -4.52 -21.02 15.48
N ALA A 441 -4.07 -22.24 15.15
CA ALA A 441 -3.65 -23.22 16.15
C ALA A 441 -2.44 -22.72 16.97
N GLY A 442 -1.43 -22.14 16.31
CA GLY A 442 -0.28 -21.54 16.99
C GLY A 442 -0.69 -20.40 17.92
N LYS A 443 -1.56 -19.50 17.45
CA LYS A 443 -2.04 -18.40 18.28
C LYS A 443 -2.87 -18.88 19.48
N ILE A 444 -3.72 -19.88 19.28
CA ILE A 444 -4.49 -20.49 20.37
C ILE A 444 -3.55 -21.16 21.39
N ALA A 445 -2.47 -21.81 20.94
CA ALA A 445 -1.46 -22.38 21.84
C ALA A 445 -0.79 -21.29 22.70
N GLU A 446 -0.39 -20.15 22.10
CA GLU A 446 0.12 -19.00 22.85
C GLU A 446 -0.89 -18.47 23.88
N MET A 447 -2.18 -18.44 23.52
CA MET A 447 -3.26 -17.99 24.40
C MET A 447 -3.56 -18.97 25.54
N LEU A 448 -3.27 -20.26 25.37
CA LEU A 448 -3.42 -21.28 26.41
C LEU A 448 -2.29 -21.25 27.44
N ASN A 449 -1.13 -20.69 27.07
CA ASN A 449 0.05 -20.57 27.92
C ASN A 449 0.02 -19.29 28.81
N LYS A 450 -0.76 -18.27 28.41
CA LYS A 450 -0.98 -17.02 29.15
C LYS A 450 -2.16 -17.10 30.13
#